data_AF-A0A8H7TX04-F1
#
_entry.id   AF-A0A8H7TX04-F1
#
_cell.length_a   1.000
_cell.length_b   1.000
_cell.length_c   1.000
_cell.angle_alpha   90.00
_cell.angle_beta   90.00
_cell.angle_gamma   90.00
#
_symmetry.space_group_name_H-M   'P 1'
#
loop_
_entity.id
_entity.type
_entity.pdbx_description
1 polymer ?
#
loop_
_entity_poly.entity_id
_entity_poly.type
_entity_poly.pdbx_seq_one_letter_code
_entity_poly.pdbx_strand_id
1 'polypeptide(L)'
;MALNAAMKLKENKEMWVKALEVFYERIHLQVDASSFVEDVLTLSDVWTAPPPGEAQLIMKEEKEQAAEEASSLLDTVSTGEAVTSKHPKGMPGCFVLSSALMGPRGLEMEKRSKPKAHRAEGEPCGSNLKLFAAYLAPTGSRCLLSLQEDKSVQGCHVVPRRTDDDTCAQVAAWWGLDEFDVDSPFNIFFLRADIHCLWDQGYLMFVPEPHIIKDYLAGSVVPIGGASSLAELFAASDVPVYRYCVVAHRDLPETEENAAFPRDVKTLAYVESPVPPQFVIYNAGLMLSKSGLDGFEMALDVFYKRHGINYEAIDILQHMLTLFQRYTTIKPDGPNVRLATKRVLSL
;
A
#
# COMPACT_ATOMS: atom_id res chain seq x y z
N MET A 1 -1.67 22.59 -3.18
CA MET A 1 -2.24 23.82 -2.56
C MET A 1 -1.78 25.09 -3.26
N ALA A 2 -0.48 25.37 -3.32
CA ALA A 2 0.06 26.63 -3.87
C ALA A 2 -0.47 27.04 -5.27
N LEU A 3 -0.68 26.12 -6.23
CA LEU A 3 -1.34 26.44 -7.51
C LEU A 3 -2.76 27.04 -7.37
N ASN A 4 -3.58 26.54 -6.45
CA ASN A 4 -4.92 27.10 -6.19
C ASN A 4 -4.82 28.47 -5.48
N ALA A 5 -3.84 28.64 -4.59
CA ALA A 5 -3.56 29.93 -3.98
C ALA A 5 -3.12 30.94 -5.05
N ALA A 6 -2.18 30.58 -5.93
CA ALA A 6 -1.73 31.41 -7.04
C ALA A 6 -2.87 31.82 -7.99
N MET A 7 -3.82 30.92 -8.30
CA MET A 7 -5.03 31.31 -9.05
C MET A 7 -5.83 32.39 -8.33
N LYS A 8 -6.05 32.28 -7.01
CA LYS A 8 -6.73 33.33 -6.22
C LYS A 8 -5.93 34.62 -6.09
N LEU A 9 -4.60 34.54 -6.00
CA LEU A 9 -3.71 35.70 -6.05
C LEU A 9 -3.76 36.40 -7.43
N LYS A 10 -3.91 35.66 -8.53
CA LYS A 10 -4.11 36.22 -9.88
C LYS A 10 -5.49 36.86 -10.07
N GLU A 11 -6.53 36.40 -9.36
CA GLU A 11 -7.87 37.02 -9.40
C GLU A 11 -7.89 38.44 -8.82
N ASN A 12 -7.25 38.69 -7.67
CA ASN A 12 -7.13 40.03 -7.08
C ASN A 12 -5.93 40.18 -6.14
N LYS A 13 -4.74 40.38 -6.72
CA LYS A 13 -3.47 40.52 -5.99
C LYS A 13 -3.50 41.57 -4.88
N GLU A 14 -4.04 42.77 -5.15
CA GLU A 14 -4.04 43.88 -4.20
C GLU A 14 -4.93 43.62 -2.98
N MET A 15 -6.06 42.95 -3.15
CA MET A 15 -6.91 42.49 -2.04
C MET A 15 -6.15 41.50 -1.15
N TRP A 16 -5.47 40.51 -1.75
CA TRP A 16 -4.80 39.47 -0.99
C TRP A 16 -3.54 39.95 -0.27
N VAL A 17 -2.77 40.88 -0.85
CA VAL A 17 -1.65 41.53 -0.14
C VAL A 17 -2.17 42.22 1.12
N LYS A 18 -3.21 43.05 1.02
CA LYS A 18 -3.81 43.73 2.18
C LYS A 18 -4.40 42.78 3.23
N ALA A 19 -4.99 41.67 2.78
CA ALA A 19 -5.48 40.63 3.69
C ALA A 19 -4.35 39.91 4.43
N LEU A 20 -3.21 39.70 3.76
CA LEU A 20 -2.00 39.12 4.35
C LEU A 20 -1.27 40.10 5.28
N GLU A 21 -1.18 41.38 4.95
CA GLU A 21 -0.65 42.44 5.83
C GLU A 21 -1.37 42.43 7.19
N VAL A 22 -2.71 42.54 7.18
CA VAL A 22 -3.55 42.53 8.39
C VAL A 22 -3.45 41.20 9.15
N PHE A 23 -3.24 40.08 8.45
CA PHE A 23 -3.00 38.79 9.09
C PHE A 23 -1.62 38.72 9.75
N TYR A 24 -0.56 39.15 9.06
CA TYR A 24 0.83 39.14 9.54
C TYR A 24 1.05 40.08 10.72
N GLU A 25 0.46 41.28 10.72
CA GLU A 25 0.45 42.17 11.90
C GLU A 25 -0.15 41.47 13.13
N ARG A 26 -1.29 40.79 12.93
CA ARG A 26 -2.05 40.10 13.98
C ARG A 26 -1.33 38.89 14.58
N ILE A 27 -0.44 38.24 13.82
CA ILE A 27 0.43 37.13 14.31
C ILE A 27 1.88 37.57 14.59
N HIS A 28 2.16 38.88 14.52
CA HIS A 28 3.49 39.48 14.68
C HIS A 28 4.59 38.91 13.74
N LEU A 29 4.20 38.45 12.55
CA LEU A 29 5.10 37.88 11.56
C LEU A 29 5.73 38.99 10.68
N GLN A 30 7.04 39.14 10.76
CA GLN A 30 7.79 40.10 9.93
C GLN A 30 8.11 39.52 8.54
N VAL A 31 7.09 39.44 7.69
CA VAL A 31 7.21 39.02 6.27
C VAL A 31 6.54 40.07 5.39
N ASP A 32 7.18 40.43 4.28
CA ASP A 32 6.53 41.27 3.26
C ASP A 32 5.46 40.44 2.51
N ALA A 33 4.21 40.85 2.66
CA ALA A 33 3.08 40.27 1.96
C ALA A 33 3.15 40.45 0.43
N SER A 34 3.81 41.51 -0.06
CA SER A 34 3.99 41.74 -1.49
C SER A 34 4.96 40.72 -2.08
N SER A 35 6.19 40.62 -1.55
CA SER A 35 7.19 39.61 -1.98
C SER A 35 6.63 38.20 -1.88
N PHE A 36 6.01 37.82 -0.76
CA PHE A 36 5.44 36.49 -0.59
C PHE A 36 4.40 36.13 -1.67
N VAL A 37 3.58 37.10 -2.10
CA VAL A 37 2.62 36.90 -3.19
C VAL A 37 3.34 36.77 -4.54
N GLU A 38 4.39 37.54 -4.82
CA GLU A 38 5.19 37.38 -6.05
C GLU A 38 5.92 36.03 -6.09
N ASP A 39 6.45 35.55 -4.97
CA ASP A 39 7.14 34.26 -4.87
C ASP A 39 6.18 33.09 -5.18
N VAL A 40 4.96 33.13 -4.64
CA VAL A 40 3.91 32.13 -4.91
C VAL A 40 3.42 32.19 -6.37
N LEU A 41 3.33 33.38 -6.96
CA LEU A 41 2.97 33.57 -8.38
C LEU A 41 4.07 33.05 -9.31
N THR A 42 5.33 33.40 -9.03
CA THR A 42 6.51 32.95 -9.79
C THR A 42 6.65 31.43 -9.76
N LEU A 43 6.47 30.81 -8.59
CA LEU A 43 6.48 29.36 -8.42
C LEU A 43 5.35 28.67 -9.20
N SER A 44 4.17 29.29 -9.26
CA SER A 44 3.06 28.81 -10.09
C SER A 44 3.41 28.85 -11.58
N ASP A 45 4.05 29.91 -12.06
CA ASP A 45 4.40 30.06 -13.47
C ASP A 45 5.45 29.03 -13.91
N VAL A 46 6.44 28.74 -13.06
CA VAL A 46 7.40 27.63 -13.25
C VAL A 46 6.69 26.27 -13.37
N TRP A 47 5.64 26.02 -12.58
CA TRP A 47 4.89 24.76 -12.62
C TRP A 47 3.84 24.67 -13.75
N THR A 48 3.44 25.80 -14.35
CA THR A 48 2.52 25.82 -15.50
C THR A 48 3.22 26.05 -16.85
N ALA A 49 4.54 26.22 -16.86
CA ALA A 49 5.32 26.25 -18.09
C ALA A 49 5.18 24.93 -18.87
N PRO A 50 4.98 24.96 -20.20
CA PRO A 50 4.95 23.75 -21.00
C PRO A 50 6.32 23.04 -20.95
N PRO A 51 6.36 21.70 -20.93
CA PRO A 51 7.62 20.96 -20.83
C PRO A 51 8.50 21.20 -22.08
N PRO A 52 9.84 21.10 -21.97
CA PRO A 52 10.74 21.26 -23.10
C PRO A 52 10.39 20.37 -24.29
N GLY A 53 10.62 20.84 -25.51
CA GLY A 53 10.10 20.22 -26.74
C GLY A 53 10.45 18.73 -26.91
N GLU A 54 11.60 18.29 -26.40
CA GLU A 54 12.04 16.88 -26.41
C GLU A 54 11.06 15.97 -25.64
N ALA A 55 10.51 16.42 -24.51
CA ALA A 55 9.53 15.66 -23.73
C ALA A 55 8.14 15.61 -24.41
N GLN A 56 7.81 16.61 -25.25
CA GLN A 56 6.55 16.62 -26.00
C GLN A 56 6.54 15.62 -27.17
N LEU A 57 7.72 15.23 -27.66
CA LEU A 57 7.85 14.17 -28.68
C LEU A 57 7.61 12.79 -28.07
N ILE A 58 8.23 12.49 -26.94
CA ILE A 58 8.08 11.21 -26.21
C ILE A 58 6.61 10.95 -25.88
N MET A 59 5.92 11.94 -25.29
CA MET A 59 4.48 11.84 -24.97
C MET A 59 3.57 11.67 -26.19
N LYS A 60 4.07 11.89 -27.41
CA LYS A 60 3.32 11.66 -28.65
C LYS A 60 3.54 10.25 -29.19
N GLU A 61 4.78 9.74 -29.17
CA GLU A 61 5.09 8.35 -29.51
C GLU A 61 4.38 7.37 -28.57
N GLU A 62 4.48 7.58 -27.24
CA GLU A 62 3.78 6.75 -26.22
C GLU A 62 2.26 6.68 -26.46
N LYS A 63 1.66 7.78 -26.94
CA LYS A 63 0.22 7.89 -27.18
C LYS A 63 -0.23 7.26 -28.50
N GLU A 64 0.61 7.27 -29.52
CA GLU A 64 0.35 6.57 -30.78
C GLU A 64 0.53 5.06 -30.60
N GLN A 65 1.55 4.64 -29.84
CA GLN A 65 1.81 3.24 -29.49
C GLN A 65 0.67 2.62 -28.65
N ALA A 66 0.17 3.33 -27.63
CA ALA A 66 -0.97 2.88 -26.82
C ALA A 66 -2.29 2.74 -27.61
N ALA A 67 -2.44 3.45 -28.74
CA ALA A 67 -3.61 3.31 -29.62
C ALA A 67 -3.53 2.07 -30.53
N GLU A 68 -2.32 1.66 -30.90
CA GLU A 68 -2.06 0.46 -31.71
C GLU A 68 -2.21 -0.82 -30.88
N GLU A 69 -1.76 -0.82 -29.62
CA GLU A 69 -2.03 -1.89 -28.64
C GLU A 69 -3.55 -2.04 -28.36
N ALA A 70 -4.25 -0.92 -28.14
CA ALA A 70 -5.70 -0.95 -27.91
C ALA A 70 -6.51 -1.47 -29.11
N SER A 71 -5.98 -1.31 -30.34
CA SER A 71 -6.63 -1.82 -31.56
C SER A 71 -6.39 -3.32 -31.75
N SER A 72 -5.16 -3.79 -31.53
CA SER A 72 -4.79 -5.21 -31.71
C SER A 72 -5.41 -6.15 -30.67
N LEU A 73 -5.78 -5.65 -29.49
CA LEU A 73 -6.51 -6.41 -28.47
C LEU A 73 -7.97 -6.73 -28.86
N LEU A 74 -8.59 -6.01 -29.81
CA LEU A 74 -9.98 -6.25 -30.21
C LEU A 74 -10.13 -7.39 -31.24
N ASP A 75 -9.14 -7.59 -32.12
CA ASP A 75 -9.22 -8.59 -33.20
C ASP A 75 -8.97 -10.04 -32.76
N THR A 76 -8.51 -10.27 -31.52
CA THR A 76 -8.11 -11.61 -31.04
C THR A 76 -9.24 -12.45 -30.43
N VAL A 77 -10.46 -11.91 -30.30
CA VAL A 77 -11.62 -12.62 -29.73
C VAL A 77 -12.54 -13.20 -30.82
N SER A 78 -11.98 -14.04 -31.70
CA SER A 78 -12.80 -14.87 -32.62
C SER A 78 -12.09 -16.15 -33.08
N THR A 79 -12.83 -17.26 -33.07
CA THR A 79 -12.44 -18.59 -33.59
C THR A 79 -11.24 -19.26 -32.92
N GLY A 80 -11.50 -20.34 -32.17
CA GLY A 80 -10.46 -21.24 -31.67
C GLY A 80 -10.45 -22.57 -32.42
N GLU A 81 -9.26 -23.13 -32.64
CA GLU A 81 -9.06 -24.57 -32.88
C GLU A 81 -7.62 -24.97 -32.48
N ALA A 82 -7.36 -26.26 -32.25
CA ALA A 82 -6.11 -26.72 -31.61
C ALA A 82 -5.32 -27.71 -32.50
N VAL A 83 -4.07 -27.38 -32.82
CA VAL A 83 -3.11 -28.28 -33.50
C VAL A 83 -1.70 -28.16 -32.90
N THR A 84 -0.98 -29.28 -32.89
CA THR A 84 0.33 -29.46 -32.22
C THR A 84 1.56 -29.16 -33.09
N SER A 85 2.63 -28.70 -32.46
CA SER A 85 4.04 -29.06 -32.71
C SER A 85 4.67 -28.82 -34.10
N LYS A 86 5.76 -28.02 -34.12
CA LYS A 86 7.07 -28.43 -34.67
C LYS A 86 8.19 -27.44 -34.37
N HIS A 87 9.41 -27.98 -34.24
CA HIS A 87 10.68 -27.24 -34.17
C HIS A 87 11.28 -27.11 -35.58
N PRO A 88 12.03 -26.04 -35.87
CA PRO A 88 13.29 -26.22 -36.62
C PRO A 88 14.45 -25.41 -36.04
N LYS A 89 15.66 -25.63 -36.60
CA LYS A 89 16.92 -24.91 -36.31
C LYS A 89 17.30 -24.01 -37.49
N GLY A 90 18.00 -22.90 -37.24
CA GLY A 90 18.54 -22.05 -38.32
C GLY A 90 19.53 -20.95 -37.88
N MET A 91 20.80 -21.15 -38.18
CA MET A 91 21.91 -20.17 -38.26
C MET A 91 22.71 -20.53 -39.56
N PRO A 92 23.70 -19.76 -40.10
CA PRO A 92 24.54 -18.71 -39.48
C PRO A 92 24.87 -17.46 -40.37
N GLY A 93 25.80 -16.59 -39.93
CA GLY A 93 26.52 -15.56 -40.74
C GLY A 93 26.38 -14.12 -40.18
N CYS A 94 27.34 -13.51 -39.44
CA CYS A 94 28.70 -13.02 -39.77
C CYS A 94 28.71 -11.79 -40.73
N PHE A 95 29.50 -10.71 -40.54
CA PHE A 95 30.94 -10.64 -40.19
C PHE A 95 31.42 -9.26 -39.61
N VAL A 96 32.72 -9.19 -39.20
CA VAL A 96 33.61 -7.99 -38.96
C VAL A 96 33.47 -7.29 -37.59
N LEU A 97 34.45 -6.62 -36.93
CA LEU A 97 35.94 -6.66 -36.63
C LEU A 97 36.17 -5.58 -35.51
N SER A 98 37.26 -5.38 -34.74
CA SER A 98 38.53 -6.07 -34.33
C SER A 98 39.03 -5.37 -33.03
N SER A 99 39.58 -6.02 -31.98
CA SER A 99 40.90 -6.70 -31.78
C SER A 99 42.08 -5.81 -31.33
N ALA A 100 42.41 -5.78 -30.01
CA ALA A 100 43.74 -5.53 -29.38
C ALA A 100 43.62 -5.36 -27.83
N LEU A 101 44.65 -5.50 -26.96
CA LEU A 101 45.68 -6.55 -26.78
C LEU A 101 46.35 -6.46 -25.37
N MET A 102 46.60 -7.59 -24.69
CA MET A 102 47.49 -7.79 -23.49
C MET A 102 47.14 -7.16 -22.10
N GLY A 103 47.69 -7.76 -21.03
CA GLY A 103 47.67 -7.33 -19.61
C GLY A 103 49.10 -7.28 -19.00
N PRO A 104 49.37 -7.58 -17.69
CA PRO A 104 48.48 -8.11 -16.64
C PRO A 104 48.63 -7.51 -15.20
N ARG A 105 47.85 -8.05 -14.25
CA ARG A 105 48.06 -8.09 -12.77
C ARG A 105 48.03 -6.76 -11.98
N GLY A 106 46.88 -6.52 -11.32
CA GLY A 106 46.70 -5.68 -10.14
C GLY A 106 45.49 -6.17 -9.33
N LEU A 107 45.53 -6.11 -7.99
CA LEU A 107 44.48 -6.63 -7.10
C LEU A 107 43.86 -5.48 -6.31
N GLU A 108 42.56 -5.22 -6.49
CA GLU A 108 41.74 -4.50 -5.51
C GLU A 108 40.25 -4.89 -5.67
N MET A 109 39.44 -4.65 -4.63
CA MET A 109 38.08 -5.23 -4.54
C MET A 109 37.02 -4.40 -5.28
N GLU A 110 36.43 -4.97 -6.33
CA GLU A 110 35.29 -4.34 -7.01
C GLU A 110 33.93 -4.83 -6.46
N LYS A 111 32.95 -3.92 -6.42
CA LYS A 111 31.63 -4.13 -5.83
C LYS A 111 30.81 -5.09 -6.70
N ARG A 112 30.32 -6.18 -6.10
CA ARG A 112 29.53 -7.21 -6.80
C ARG A 112 28.08 -6.77 -7.04
N SER A 113 27.90 -5.85 -7.99
CA SER A 113 26.58 -5.49 -8.53
C SER A 113 25.85 -6.75 -9.01
N LYS A 114 24.61 -6.99 -8.52
CA LYS A 114 23.76 -8.05 -9.06
C LYS A 114 23.48 -7.76 -10.55
N PRO A 115 23.48 -8.75 -11.44
CA PRO A 115 23.12 -8.53 -12.85
C PRO A 115 21.65 -8.08 -12.94
N LYS A 116 21.34 -7.16 -13.85
CA LYS A 116 19.95 -6.87 -14.21
C LYS A 116 19.37 -8.12 -14.87
N ALA A 117 18.36 -8.73 -14.24
CA ALA A 117 17.46 -9.61 -14.97
C ALA A 117 16.73 -8.77 -16.03
N HIS A 118 16.45 -9.36 -17.20
CA HIS A 118 15.49 -8.77 -18.12
C HIS A 118 14.11 -8.81 -17.46
N ARG A 119 13.37 -7.70 -17.53
CA ARG A 119 11.95 -7.69 -17.18
C ARG A 119 11.20 -8.63 -18.10
N ALA A 120 10.29 -9.43 -17.53
CA ALA A 120 9.20 -9.99 -18.31
C ALA A 120 8.18 -8.87 -18.57
N GLU A 121 7.61 -8.84 -19.77
CA GLU A 121 6.48 -7.97 -20.07
C GLU A 121 5.26 -8.45 -19.29
N GLY A 122 4.61 -7.55 -18.54
CA GLY A 122 3.49 -7.88 -17.64
C GLY A 122 3.63 -7.43 -16.18
N GLU A 123 4.78 -6.89 -15.73
CA GLU A 123 4.88 -6.24 -14.41
C GLU A 123 3.79 -5.16 -14.25
N PRO A 124 2.88 -5.24 -13.25
CA PRO A 124 1.87 -4.22 -13.05
C PRO A 124 2.50 -2.86 -12.71
N CYS A 125 2.21 -1.84 -13.52
CA CYS A 125 2.60 -0.47 -13.16
C CYS A 125 1.95 -0.08 -11.82
N GLY A 126 2.67 0.64 -10.96
CA GLY A 126 2.22 1.01 -9.61
C GLY A 126 0.97 1.91 -9.56
N SER A 127 0.50 2.40 -10.71
CA SER A 127 -0.84 2.98 -10.89
C SER A 127 -1.95 1.93 -10.72
N ASN A 128 -1.76 0.74 -11.29
CA ASN A 128 -2.82 -0.26 -11.48
C ASN A 128 -3.15 -0.95 -10.16
N LEU A 129 -2.14 -1.26 -9.34
CA LEU A 129 -2.32 -1.78 -7.97
C LEU A 129 -3.29 -0.92 -7.14
N LYS A 130 -3.11 0.40 -7.16
CA LYS A 130 -3.99 1.33 -6.42
C LYS A 130 -5.40 1.38 -6.99
N LEU A 131 -5.57 1.23 -8.31
CA LEU A 131 -6.90 1.15 -8.93
C LEU A 131 -7.61 -0.15 -8.55
N PHE A 132 -6.93 -1.29 -8.54
CA PHE A 132 -7.50 -2.57 -8.10
C PHE A 132 -7.84 -2.56 -6.61
N ALA A 133 -6.94 -2.09 -5.74
CA ALA A 133 -7.24 -1.94 -4.32
C ALA A 133 -8.43 -1.00 -4.06
N ALA A 134 -8.54 0.11 -4.81
CA ALA A 134 -9.69 1.02 -4.71
C ALA A 134 -10.99 0.39 -5.22
N TYR A 135 -10.95 -0.46 -6.25
CA TYR A 135 -12.10 -1.21 -6.74
C TYR A 135 -12.63 -2.24 -5.72
N LEU A 136 -11.74 -2.88 -4.96
CA LEU A 136 -12.11 -3.86 -3.91
C LEU A 136 -12.63 -3.19 -2.62
N ALA A 137 -12.29 -1.94 -2.36
CA ALA A 137 -12.58 -1.28 -1.09
C ALA A 137 -14.01 -0.72 -1.02
N PRO A 138 -14.81 -0.97 0.04
CA PRO A 138 -16.10 -0.31 0.26
C PRO A 138 -16.00 1.22 0.33
N THR A 139 -14.83 1.75 0.71
CA THR A 139 -14.53 3.18 0.71
C THR A 139 -14.14 3.71 -0.68
N GLY A 140 -13.82 2.85 -1.65
CA GLY A 140 -13.16 3.26 -2.88
C GLY A 140 -11.76 3.84 -2.61
N SER A 141 -11.38 4.83 -3.41
CA SER A 141 -10.21 5.70 -3.29
C SER A 141 -10.11 6.54 -2.00
N ARG A 142 -11.18 6.60 -1.19
CA ARG A 142 -11.26 7.45 0.02
C ARG A 142 -10.40 6.92 1.16
N CYS A 143 -9.91 7.83 2.01
CA CYS A 143 -9.25 7.45 3.24
C CYS A 143 -10.19 6.66 4.16
N LEU A 144 -9.74 5.49 4.62
CA LEU A 144 -10.48 4.56 5.48
C LEU A 144 -10.98 5.16 6.79
N LEU A 145 -10.25 6.15 7.35
CA LEU A 145 -10.57 6.74 8.66
C LEU A 145 -11.43 8.01 8.57
N SER A 146 -11.10 8.92 7.62
CA SER A 146 -11.79 10.22 7.48
C SER A 146 -12.92 10.21 6.44
N LEU A 147 -12.98 9.18 5.61
CA LEU A 147 -13.88 9.04 4.45
C LEU A 147 -13.77 10.21 3.45
N GLN A 148 -12.65 10.94 3.49
CA GLN A 148 -12.34 12.04 2.57
C GLN A 148 -11.69 11.48 1.29
N GLU A 149 -12.03 12.07 0.15
CA GLU A 149 -11.32 11.86 -1.12
C GLU A 149 -10.47 13.10 -1.44
N ASP A 150 -9.16 12.95 -1.42
CA ASP A 150 -8.23 14.04 -1.72
C ASP A 150 -6.89 13.52 -2.24
N LYS A 151 -6.07 14.40 -2.83
CA LYS A 151 -4.80 14.04 -3.50
C LYS A 151 -3.68 13.60 -2.55
N SER A 152 -3.88 13.67 -1.24
CA SER A 152 -2.97 13.15 -0.21
C SER A 152 -3.37 11.76 0.30
N VAL A 153 -4.46 11.16 -0.17
CA VAL A 153 -4.76 9.75 0.11
C VAL A 153 -3.76 8.85 -0.62
N GLN A 154 -3.16 7.94 0.12
CA GLN A 154 -2.10 7.04 -0.31
C GLN A 154 -2.53 5.58 -0.09
N GLY A 155 -2.01 4.69 -0.94
CA GLY A 155 -2.10 3.25 -0.72
C GLY A 155 -0.96 2.81 0.20
N CYS A 156 -1.31 2.20 1.32
CA CYS A 156 -0.45 1.88 2.46
C CYS A 156 -0.38 0.36 2.62
N HIS A 157 0.83 -0.22 2.58
CA HIS A 157 0.99 -1.67 2.68
C HIS A 157 0.81 -2.13 4.14
N VAL A 158 -0.04 -3.14 4.37
CA VAL A 158 -0.37 -3.63 5.70
C VAL A 158 0.71 -4.58 6.20
N VAL A 159 0.99 -5.66 5.48
CA VAL A 159 2.27 -6.38 5.57
C VAL A 159 3.33 -5.49 4.89
N PRO A 160 4.39 -5.03 5.57
CA PRO A 160 5.30 -4.06 4.97
C PRO A 160 6.04 -4.61 3.75
N ARG A 161 6.16 -3.81 2.68
CA ARG A 161 6.90 -4.11 1.43
C ARG A 161 8.41 -4.39 1.59
N ARG A 162 8.92 -4.34 2.83
CA ARG A 162 10.30 -4.72 3.21
C ARG A 162 10.39 -6.13 3.84
N THR A 163 9.27 -6.86 3.88
CA THR A 163 9.24 -8.27 4.29
C THR A 163 9.95 -9.08 3.22
N ASP A 164 10.91 -9.91 3.64
CA ASP A 164 11.72 -10.75 2.76
C ASP A 164 10.99 -11.99 2.25
N ASP A 165 11.45 -12.51 1.12
CA ASP A 165 10.88 -13.65 0.39
C ASP A 165 10.70 -14.90 1.28
N ASP A 166 11.67 -15.19 2.17
CA ASP A 166 11.61 -16.30 3.12
C ASP A 166 10.46 -16.12 4.13
N THR A 167 10.31 -14.90 4.69
CA THR A 167 9.20 -14.56 5.58
C THR A 167 7.86 -14.56 4.85
N CYS A 168 7.80 -14.06 3.61
CA CYS A 168 6.61 -14.10 2.75
C CYS A 168 6.13 -15.54 2.49
N ALA A 169 7.05 -16.45 2.13
CA ALA A 169 6.74 -17.86 1.96
C ALA A 169 6.29 -18.53 3.28
N GLN A 170 6.87 -18.15 4.42
CA GLN A 170 6.48 -18.69 5.72
C GLN A 170 5.08 -18.23 6.15
N VAL A 171 4.73 -16.95 5.96
CA VAL A 171 3.37 -16.46 6.28
C VAL A 171 2.32 -17.01 5.31
N ALA A 172 2.63 -17.17 4.02
CA ALA A 172 1.76 -17.82 3.04
C ALA A 172 1.32 -19.22 3.51
N ALA A 173 2.28 -20.04 3.96
CA ALA A 173 2.01 -21.38 4.48
C ALA A 173 1.13 -21.39 5.73
N TRP A 174 1.26 -20.40 6.63
CA TRP A 174 0.36 -20.25 7.79
C TRP A 174 -1.04 -19.76 7.41
N TRP A 175 -1.16 -18.99 6.32
CA TRP A 175 -2.42 -18.43 5.83
C TRP A 175 -3.11 -19.31 4.77
N GLY A 176 -2.57 -20.52 4.52
CA GLY A 176 -3.12 -21.47 3.56
C GLY A 176 -2.97 -21.06 2.09
N LEU A 177 -2.10 -20.09 1.80
CA LEU A 177 -1.80 -19.62 0.45
C LEU A 177 -0.64 -20.43 -0.16
N ASP A 178 -0.69 -20.67 -1.47
CA ASP A 178 0.44 -21.19 -2.24
C ASP A 178 1.60 -20.17 -2.32
N GLU A 179 1.28 -18.87 -2.42
CA GLU A 179 2.23 -17.75 -2.46
C GLU A 179 1.60 -16.48 -1.85
N PHE A 180 2.41 -15.60 -1.27
CA PHE A 180 2.00 -14.28 -0.77
C PHE A 180 2.83 -13.16 -1.42
N ASP A 181 2.19 -12.38 -2.30
CA ASP A 181 2.74 -11.16 -2.89
C ASP A 181 2.48 -9.95 -1.97
N VAL A 182 3.55 -9.25 -1.59
CA VAL A 182 3.48 -8.00 -0.81
C VAL A 182 2.83 -6.85 -1.58
N ASP A 183 2.91 -6.85 -2.91
CA ASP A 183 2.30 -5.85 -3.79
C ASP A 183 0.87 -6.24 -4.24
N SER A 184 0.24 -7.22 -3.55
CA SER A 184 -1.15 -7.59 -3.79
C SER A 184 -2.13 -6.47 -3.41
N PRO A 185 -3.24 -6.24 -4.17
CA PRO A 185 -4.25 -5.24 -3.81
C PRO A 185 -4.96 -5.54 -2.49
N PHE A 186 -4.95 -6.80 -2.03
CA PHE A 186 -5.45 -7.19 -0.70
C PHE A 186 -4.54 -6.77 0.45
N ASN A 187 -3.33 -6.26 0.18
CA ASN A 187 -2.39 -5.78 1.18
C ASN A 187 -2.45 -4.25 1.37
N ILE A 188 -3.47 -3.56 0.82
CA ILE A 188 -3.52 -2.09 0.75
C ILE A 188 -4.67 -1.51 1.61
N PHE A 189 -4.32 -0.64 2.56
CA PHE A 189 -5.26 0.36 3.11
C PHE A 189 -5.12 1.69 2.36
N PHE A 190 -6.20 2.49 2.34
CA PHE A 190 -6.14 3.89 1.89
C PHE A 190 -6.11 4.83 3.09
N LEU A 191 -4.99 5.53 3.30
CA LEU A 191 -4.84 6.51 4.38
C LEU A 191 -4.44 7.88 3.82
N ARG A 192 -4.98 8.96 4.40
CA ARG A 192 -4.52 10.33 4.15
C ARG A 192 -3.07 10.47 4.64
N ALA A 193 -2.22 11.23 3.96
CA ALA A 193 -0.77 11.20 4.18
C ALA A 193 -0.33 11.49 5.62
N ASP A 194 -1.03 12.38 6.33
CA ASP A 194 -0.82 12.66 7.76
C ASP A 194 -1.13 11.45 8.64
N ILE A 195 -2.20 10.72 8.34
CA ILE A 195 -2.59 9.48 9.02
C ILE A 195 -1.61 8.34 8.68
N HIS A 196 -1.15 8.26 7.43
CA HIS A 196 -0.16 7.27 6.98
C HIS A 196 1.18 7.44 7.72
N CYS A 197 1.64 8.67 7.92
CA CYS A 197 2.82 8.95 8.75
C CYS A 197 2.68 8.42 10.18
N LEU A 198 1.49 8.45 10.78
CA LEU A 198 1.24 7.93 12.13
C LEU A 198 1.18 6.39 12.15
N TRP A 199 0.65 5.77 11.10
CA TRP A 199 0.66 4.33 10.88
C TRP A 199 2.09 3.78 10.76
N ASP A 200 2.91 4.34 9.88
CA ASP A 200 4.29 3.89 9.65
C ASP A 200 5.21 4.07 10.87
N GLN A 201 4.90 5.04 11.74
CA GLN A 201 5.57 5.27 13.02
C GLN A 201 5.05 4.37 14.16
N GLY A 202 3.98 3.60 13.94
CA GLY A 202 3.39 2.71 14.95
C GLY A 202 2.54 3.42 16.01
N TYR A 203 2.03 4.62 15.73
CA TYR A 203 1.10 5.33 16.63
C TYR A 203 -0.37 4.95 16.44
N LEU A 204 -0.71 4.16 15.41
CA LEU A 204 -2.06 3.68 15.12
C LEU A 204 -2.04 2.17 14.91
N MET A 205 -3.04 1.46 15.42
CA MET A 205 -3.21 0.02 15.23
C MET A 205 -4.65 -0.29 14.78
N PHE A 206 -4.79 -1.05 13.70
CA PHE A 206 -6.05 -1.72 13.37
C PHE A 206 -6.11 -3.06 14.12
N VAL A 207 -7.25 -3.36 14.74
CA VAL A 207 -7.47 -4.58 15.51
C VAL A 207 -8.76 -5.26 14.98
N PRO A 208 -8.69 -6.52 14.51
CA PRO A 208 -9.86 -7.27 14.07
C PRO A 208 -10.87 -7.51 15.20
N GLU A 209 -12.08 -7.98 14.86
CA GLU A 209 -13.04 -8.39 15.88
C GLU A 209 -12.49 -9.54 16.76
N PRO A 210 -12.64 -9.49 18.11
CA PRO A 210 -11.96 -10.40 19.03
C PRO A 210 -12.14 -11.90 18.78
N HIS A 211 -13.30 -12.29 18.24
CA HIS A 211 -13.60 -13.69 17.94
C HIS A 211 -12.69 -14.24 16.84
N ILE A 212 -12.43 -13.46 15.78
CA ILE A 212 -11.53 -13.83 14.67
C ILE A 212 -10.14 -14.17 15.20
N ILE A 213 -9.60 -13.33 16.09
CA ILE A 213 -8.27 -13.48 16.68
C ILE A 213 -8.19 -14.75 17.55
N LYS A 214 -9.27 -15.07 18.28
CA LYS A 214 -9.39 -16.28 19.10
C LYS A 214 -9.50 -17.55 18.25
N ASP A 215 -10.30 -17.52 17.19
CA ASP A 215 -10.47 -18.65 16.26
C ASP A 215 -9.16 -18.94 15.52
N TYR A 216 -8.42 -17.90 15.13
CA TYR A 216 -7.12 -18.00 14.48
C TYR A 216 -6.06 -18.63 15.40
N LEU A 217 -6.12 -18.39 16.72
CA LEU A 217 -5.24 -19.06 17.68
C LEU A 217 -5.50 -20.55 17.83
N ALA A 218 -6.77 -20.97 17.72
CA ALA A 218 -7.18 -22.37 17.75
C ALA A 218 -6.84 -23.13 16.45
N GLY A 219 -6.68 -22.41 15.32
CA GLY A 219 -6.29 -22.97 14.04
C GLY A 219 -4.82 -23.37 13.94
N SER A 220 -4.54 -24.46 13.22
CA SER A 220 -3.17 -24.88 12.84
C SER A 220 -2.70 -24.29 11.51
N VAL A 221 -3.64 -23.86 10.66
CA VAL A 221 -3.49 -23.08 9.42
C VAL A 221 -4.75 -22.20 9.36
N VAL A 222 -4.63 -20.98 8.82
CA VAL A 222 -5.72 -19.99 8.84
C VAL A 222 -6.02 -19.47 7.42
N PRO A 223 -6.80 -20.22 6.60
CA PRO A 223 -7.11 -19.85 5.22
C PRO A 223 -7.77 -18.48 5.07
N ILE A 224 -7.40 -17.74 4.03
CA ILE A 224 -8.04 -16.47 3.64
C ILE A 224 -9.24 -16.79 2.74
N GLY A 225 -10.46 -16.62 3.24
CA GLY A 225 -11.70 -16.85 2.48
C GLY A 225 -11.93 -18.29 1.99
N GLY A 226 -11.08 -19.25 2.38
CA GLY A 226 -11.06 -20.61 1.82
C GLY A 226 -10.34 -20.74 0.47
N ALA A 227 -9.76 -19.65 -0.06
CA ALA A 227 -8.96 -19.63 -1.27
C ALA A 227 -7.53 -20.16 -1.02
N SER A 228 -6.93 -20.74 -2.06
CA SER A 228 -5.53 -21.20 -2.10
C SER A 228 -4.58 -20.10 -2.61
N SER A 229 -5.12 -19.05 -3.25
CA SER A 229 -4.35 -17.88 -3.68
C SER A 229 -5.15 -16.58 -3.58
N LEU A 230 -4.45 -15.44 -3.52
CA LEU A 230 -5.08 -14.13 -3.57
C LEU A 230 -5.70 -13.81 -4.96
N ALA A 231 -5.28 -14.52 -6.02
CA ALA A 231 -5.89 -14.42 -7.34
C ALA A 231 -7.28 -15.10 -7.40
N GLU A 232 -7.46 -16.24 -6.72
CA GLU A 232 -8.78 -16.86 -6.54
C GLU A 232 -9.72 -15.92 -5.74
N LEU A 233 -9.19 -15.27 -4.70
CA LEU A 233 -9.94 -14.28 -3.90
C LEU A 233 -10.34 -13.05 -4.72
N PHE A 234 -9.52 -12.63 -5.68
CA PHE A 234 -9.83 -11.53 -6.61
C PHE A 234 -10.88 -11.91 -7.67
N ALA A 235 -10.93 -13.18 -8.07
CA ALA A 235 -11.87 -13.70 -9.06
C ALA A 235 -13.26 -14.07 -8.47
N ALA A 236 -13.42 -14.02 -7.14
CA ALA A 236 -14.69 -14.27 -6.46
C ALA A 236 -15.72 -13.18 -6.78
N SER A 237 -17.00 -13.58 -6.95
CA SER A 237 -18.09 -12.64 -7.24
C SER A 237 -18.41 -11.70 -6.07
N ASP A 238 -18.23 -12.17 -4.84
CA ASP A 238 -18.33 -11.40 -3.60
C ASP A 238 -16.99 -11.47 -2.87
N VAL A 239 -16.31 -10.33 -2.78
CA VAL A 239 -15.01 -10.21 -2.08
C VAL A 239 -15.27 -10.05 -0.57
N PRO A 240 -14.66 -10.89 0.30
CA PRO A 240 -14.85 -10.77 1.75
C PRO A 240 -14.41 -9.40 2.29
N VAL A 241 -15.28 -8.78 3.09
CA VAL A 241 -15.02 -7.51 3.80
C VAL A 241 -14.97 -7.78 5.29
N TYR A 242 -13.96 -7.24 5.97
CA TYR A 242 -13.68 -7.47 7.38
C TYR A 242 -13.75 -6.16 8.17
N ARG A 243 -14.10 -6.28 9.45
CA ARG A 243 -14.33 -5.16 10.36
C ARG A 243 -13.16 -4.99 11.33
N TYR A 244 -12.67 -3.77 11.44
CA TYR A 244 -11.52 -3.40 12.27
C TYR A 244 -11.87 -2.23 13.19
N CYS A 245 -11.52 -2.30 14.46
CA CYS A 245 -11.44 -1.11 15.30
C CYS A 245 -10.04 -0.49 15.19
N VAL A 246 -9.94 0.81 15.46
CA VAL A 246 -8.69 1.58 15.28
C VAL A 246 -8.34 2.25 16.60
N VAL A 247 -7.15 1.96 17.12
CA VAL A 247 -6.69 2.45 18.41
C VAL A 247 -5.39 3.22 18.28
N ALA A 248 -5.28 4.29 19.06
CA ALA A 248 -4.08 5.11 19.16
C ALA A 248 -3.10 4.50 20.18
N HIS A 249 -1.81 4.64 19.91
CA HIS A 249 -0.77 4.45 20.91
C HIS A 249 -0.83 5.59 21.93
N ARG A 250 -0.59 5.32 23.21
CA ARG A 250 -0.61 6.32 24.29
C ARG A 250 0.36 7.49 24.08
N ASP A 251 1.46 7.24 23.36
CA ASP A 251 2.50 8.22 23.06
C ASP A 251 2.26 8.95 21.71
N LEU A 252 1.08 8.78 21.09
CA LEU A 252 0.66 9.52 19.88
C LEU A 252 0.68 11.04 20.16
N PRO A 253 1.51 11.85 19.47
CA PRO A 253 1.70 13.24 19.85
C PRO A 253 0.43 14.11 19.68
N GLU A 254 0.06 14.77 20.78
CA GLU A 254 -0.98 15.80 20.89
C GLU A 254 -0.36 17.22 20.95
N THR A 255 0.50 17.56 19.98
CA THR A 255 1.05 18.94 19.88
C THR A 255 0.11 19.86 19.10
N GLU A 256 0.22 21.18 19.27
CA GLU A 256 -0.57 22.15 18.49
C GLU A 256 -0.31 22.03 16.98
N GLU A 257 0.92 21.68 16.59
CA GLU A 257 1.30 21.37 15.21
C GLU A 257 0.58 20.11 14.66
N ASN A 258 0.31 19.13 15.53
CA ASN A 258 -0.51 17.96 15.21
C ASN A 258 -2.02 18.27 15.20
N ALA A 259 -2.47 19.26 15.99
CA ALA A 259 -3.85 19.75 15.97
C ALA A 259 -4.17 20.62 14.74
N ALA A 260 -3.16 21.24 14.12
CA ALA A 260 -3.30 22.00 12.87
C ALA A 260 -3.78 21.15 11.68
N PHE A 261 -3.62 19.82 11.74
CA PHE A 261 -4.38 18.88 10.94
C PHE A 261 -5.54 18.34 11.77
N PRO A 262 -6.80 18.70 11.46
CA PRO A 262 -7.94 17.96 11.94
C PRO A 262 -7.81 16.49 11.52
N ARG A 263 -7.44 15.64 12.49
CA ARG A 263 -7.62 14.19 12.45
C ARG A 263 -9.14 13.91 12.56
N ASP A 264 -9.87 14.35 11.54
CA ASP A 264 -11.29 14.16 11.27
C ASP A 264 -11.56 12.67 10.97
N VAL A 265 -11.22 11.84 11.94
CA VAL A 265 -11.51 10.41 12.00
C VAL A 265 -12.96 10.30 12.41
N LYS A 266 -13.84 10.38 11.40
CA LYS A 266 -15.31 10.29 11.58
C LYS A 266 -15.73 8.96 12.18
N THR A 267 -14.86 7.96 12.08
CA THR A 267 -15.03 6.59 12.56
C THR A 267 -14.52 6.43 14.01
N LEU A 268 -15.30 6.92 14.98
CA LEU A 268 -15.19 6.52 16.41
C LEU A 268 -15.73 5.08 16.65
N ALA A 269 -15.68 4.24 15.63
CA ALA A 269 -16.37 2.96 15.49
C ALA A 269 -15.56 2.07 14.52
N TYR A 270 -16.11 0.90 14.19
CA TYR A 270 -15.50 -0.01 13.21
C TYR A 270 -15.36 0.62 11.83
N VAL A 271 -14.26 0.29 11.15
CA VAL A 271 -14.03 0.50 9.72
C VAL A 271 -14.08 -0.83 8.97
N GLU A 272 -14.36 -0.78 7.67
CA GLU A 272 -14.58 -1.96 6.83
C GLU A 272 -13.60 -1.97 5.64
N SER A 273 -12.95 -3.12 5.40
CA SER A 273 -11.91 -3.26 4.39
C SER A 273 -11.80 -4.69 3.86
N PRO A 274 -11.45 -4.91 2.56
CA PRO A 274 -11.18 -6.23 2.00
C PRO A 274 -9.84 -6.83 2.44
N VAL A 275 -8.98 -6.06 3.12
CA VAL A 275 -7.71 -6.56 3.66
C VAL A 275 -7.99 -7.70 4.65
N PRO A 276 -7.39 -8.90 4.48
CA PRO A 276 -7.56 -10.04 5.38
C PRO A 276 -7.08 -9.80 6.83
N PRO A 277 -7.77 -10.33 7.86
CA PRO A 277 -7.37 -10.16 9.25
C PRO A 277 -5.97 -10.73 9.55
N GLN A 278 -5.54 -11.75 8.79
CA GLN A 278 -4.20 -12.31 8.80
C GLN A 278 -3.11 -11.24 8.67
N PHE A 279 -3.29 -10.31 7.72
CA PHE A 279 -2.31 -9.26 7.42
C PHE A 279 -2.31 -8.19 8.52
N VAL A 280 -3.49 -7.84 9.03
CA VAL A 280 -3.67 -6.89 10.13
C VAL A 280 -3.06 -7.44 11.44
N ILE A 281 -3.30 -8.72 11.75
CA ILE A 281 -2.71 -9.39 12.93
C ILE A 281 -1.18 -9.46 12.82
N TYR A 282 -0.64 -9.75 11.64
CA TYR A 282 0.80 -9.73 11.40
C TYR A 282 1.39 -8.33 11.64
N ASN A 283 0.77 -7.28 11.10
CA ASN A 283 1.22 -5.90 11.33
C ASN A 283 1.10 -5.49 12.81
N ALA A 284 -0.04 -5.77 13.46
CA ALA A 284 -0.27 -5.47 14.86
C ALA A 284 0.77 -6.16 15.77
N GLY A 285 1.03 -7.45 15.57
CA GLY A 285 2.08 -8.17 16.28
C GLY A 285 3.50 -7.68 15.97
N LEU A 286 3.76 -7.24 14.74
CA LEU A 286 5.02 -6.58 14.32
C LEU A 286 5.21 -5.19 14.95
N MET A 287 4.14 -4.53 15.40
CA MET A 287 4.21 -3.32 16.24
C MET A 287 4.40 -3.68 17.71
N LEU A 288 3.55 -4.56 18.27
CA LEU A 288 3.60 -5.01 19.66
C LEU A 288 4.96 -5.60 20.07
N SER A 289 5.62 -6.33 19.16
CA SER A 289 6.97 -6.86 19.35
C SER A 289 8.08 -5.80 19.45
N LYS A 290 7.77 -4.52 19.21
CA LYS A 290 8.68 -3.37 19.32
C LYS A 290 8.24 -2.37 20.39
N SER A 291 6.93 -2.13 20.52
CA SER A 291 6.35 -1.14 21.44
C SER A 291 5.98 -1.71 22.81
N GLY A 292 5.76 -3.01 22.92
CA GLY A 292 5.01 -3.61 24.04
C GLY A 292 3.50 -3.41 23.91
N LEU A 293 2.74 -3.95 24.88
CA LEU A 293 1.27 -4.00 24.88
C LEU A 293 0.65 -2.77 25.54
N ASP A 294 1.28 -2.27 26.60
CA ASP A 294 0.92 -1.12 27.43
C ASP A 294 0.66 0.17 26.61
N GLY A 295 1.22 0.23 25.40
CA GLY A 295 1.07 1.31 24.45
C GLY A 295 -0.35 1.44 23.89
N PHE A 296 -1.08 0.33 23.73
CA PHE A 296 -2.41 0.28 23.10
C PHE A 296 -3.52 -0.23 24.03
N GLU A 297 -3.17 -0.94 25.11
CA GLU A 297 -4.13 -1.62 26.00
C GLU A 297 -5.28 -0.71 26.45
N MET A 298 -4.96 0.46 27.04
CA MET A 298 -5.96 1.40 27.55
C MET A 298 -6.88 1.95 26.45
N ALA A 299 -6.36 2.19 25.24
CA ALA A 299 -7.16 2.68 24.13
C ALA A 299 -8.15 1.61 23.60
N LEU A 300 -7.70 0.35 23.55
CA LEU A 300 -8.52 -0.79 23.15
C LEU A 300 -9.56 -1.16 24.23
N ASP A 301 -9.19 -1.09 25.51
CA ASP A 301 -10.10 -1.27 26.64
C ASP A 301 -11.23 -0.22 26.66
N VAL A 302 -10.88 1.07 26.46
CA VAL A 302 -11.87 2.15 26.33
C VAL A 302 -12.78 1.92 25.11
N PHE A 303 -12.25 1.43 23.98
CA PHE A 303 -13.08 1.07 22.83
C PHE A 303 -14.03 -0.10 23.14
N TYR A 304 -13.53 -1.19 23.73
CA TYR A 304 -14.35 -2.35 24.07
C TYR A 304 -15.46 -2.02 25.08
N LYS A 305 -15.13 -1.27 26.15
CA LYS A 305 -16.12 -0.80 27.14
C LYS A 305 -17.16 0.13 26.52
N ARG A 306 -16.76 1.03 25.61
CA ARG A 306 -17.67 1.94 24.90
C ARG A 306 -18.63 1.22 23.95
N HIS A 307 -18.19 0.13 23.32
CA HIS A 307 -18.97 -0.62 22.33
C HIS A 307 -19.60 -1.92 22.89
N GLY A 308 -19.51 -2.16 24.20
CA GLY A 308 -20.15 -3.31 24.88
C GLY A 308 -19.48 -4.67 24.58
N ILE A 309 -18.21 -4.66 24.19
CA ILE A 309 -17.46 -5.85 23.75
C ILE A 309 -16.90 -6.57 24.98
N ASN A 310 -17.39 -7.78 25.26
CA ASN A 310 -17.03 -8.56 26.45
C ASN A 310 -15.74 -9.39 26.22
N TYR A 311 -14.61 -8.70 26.05
CA TYR A 311 -13.26 -9.27 25.93
C TYR A 311 -12.26 -8.38 26.68
N GLU A 312 -11.21 -8.97 27.26
CA GLU A 312 -10.13 -8.20 27.87
C GLU A 312 -9.15 -7.70 26.79
N ALA A 313 -8.79 -6.41 26.84
CA ALA A 313 -7.94 -5.79 25.82
C ALA A 313 -6.52 -6.39 25.80
N ILE A 314 -5.95 -6.62 26.99
CA ILE A 314 -4.61 -7.20 27.15
C ILE A 314 -4.50 -8.59 26.54
N ASP A 315 -5.50 -9.45 26.74
CA ASP A 315 -5.61 -10.77 26.12
C ASP A 315 -5.56 -10.65 24.59
N ILE A 316 -6.34 -9.75 24.00
CA ILE A 316 -6.39 -9.60 22.53
C ILE A 316 -5.07 -9.09 21.95
N LEU A 317 -4.38 -8.17 22.62
CA LEU A 317 -3.04 -7.75 22.22
C LEU A 317 -2.03 -8.91 22.33
N GLN A 318 -2.03 -9.64 23.46
CA GLN A 318 -1.18 -10.80 23.69
C GLN A 318 -1.45 -11.92 22.67
N HIS A 319 -2.70 -12.13 22.28
CA HIS A 319 -3.11 -13.08 21.25
C HIS A 319 -2.59 -12.70 19.86
N MET A 320 -2.67 -11.43 19.45
CA MET A 320 -2.10 -10.99 18.16
C MET A 320 -0.57 -11.09 18.14
N LEU A 321 0.10 -10.74 19.24
CA LEU A 321 1.55 -10.92 19.38
C LEU A 321 1.94 -12.41 19.30
N THR A 322 1.17 -13.30 19.94
CA THR A 322 1.37 -14.76 19.89
C THR A 322 1.17 -15.31 18.47
N LEU A 323 0.18 -14.81 17.72
CA LEU A 323 -0.02 -15.20 16.31
C LEU A 323 1.13 -14.72 15.42
N PHE A 324 1.58 -13.47 15.56
CA PHE A 324 2.75 -12.97 14.82
C PHE A 324 4.03 -13.76 15.13
N GLN A 325 4.27 -14.10 16.40
CA GLN A 325 5.38 -14.97 16.80
C GLN A 325 5.26 -16.37 16.20
N ARG A 326 4.07 -16.98 16.22
CA ARG A 326 3.78 -18.26 15.55
C ARG A 326 4.09 -18.19 14.06
N TYR A 327 3.60 -17.16 13.37
CA TYR A 327 3.81 -16.97 11.93
C TYR A 327 5.29 -16.77 11.55
N THR A 328 6.09 -16.12 12.41
CA THR A 328 7.49 -15.74 12.10
C THR A 328 8.56 -16.69 12.65
N THR A 329 8.27 -17.49 13.70
CA THR A 329 9.29 -18.35 14.35
C THR A 329 9.06 -19.85 14.22
N ILE A 330 7.85 -20.28 13.83
CA ILE A 330 7.47 -21.69 13.74
C ILE A 330 7.03 -21.97 12.29
N LYS A 331 7.34 -23.17 11.75
CA LYS A 331 6.74 -23.63 10.49
C LYS A 331 5.47 -24.44 10.79
N PRO A 332 4.39 -24.31 10.00
CA PRO A 332 3.16 -25.07 10.25
C PRO A 332 3.40 -26.57 10.06
N ASP A 333 2.78 -27.39 10.91
CA ASP A 333 2.97 -28.84 10.93
C ASP A 333 2.43 -29.49 9.63
N GLY A 334 3.35 -29.96 8.79
CA GLY A 334 3.02 -30.77 7.62
C GLY A 334 2.84 -32.26 7.98
N PRO A 335 1.96 -33.04 7.28
CA PRO A 335 1.22 -32.68 6.08
C PRO A 335 -0.30 -32.94 6.20
N ASN A 336 -1.10 -31.92 6.53
CA ASN A 336 -2.59 -32.02 6.51
C ASN A 336 -3.30 -30.99 5.60
N VAL A 337 -2.55 -30.17 4.85
CA VAL A 337 -3.05 -29.09 3.99
C VAL A 337 -4.13 -29.55 2.98
N ARG A 338 -4.08 -30.81 2.51
CA ARG A 338 -5.03 -31.38 1.53
C ARG A 338 -6.32 -31.97 2.14
N LEU A 339 -6.51 -31.91 3.46
CA LEU A 339 -7.69 -32.50 4.14
C LEU A 339 -8.68 -31.46 4.70
N ALA A 340 -8.26 -30.21 4.94
CA ALA A 340 -9.15 -29.14 5.40
C ALA A 340 -10.15 -28.70 4.32
N THR A 341 -9.66 -28.36 3.12
CA THR A 341 -10.46 -27.90 1.97
C THR A 341 -11.53 -28.91 1.53
N LYS A 342 -11.32 -30.22 1.75
CA LYS A 342 -12.32 -31.24 1.42
C LYS A 342 -13.50 -31.32 2.38
N ARG A 343 -13.43 -30.77 3.60
CA ARG A 343 -14.54 -30.82 4.56
C ARG A 343 -15.53 -29.66 4.42
N VAL A 344 -15.11 -28.51 3.91
CA VAL A 344 -16.01 -27.35 3.73
C VAL A 344 -16.96 -27.56 2.54
N LEU A 345 -16.52 -28.28 1.50
CA LEU A 345 -17.32 -28.59 0.29
C LEU A 345 -18.21 -29.84 0.44
N SER A 346 -18.66 -30.19 1.65
CA SER A 346 -19.45 -31.43 1.89
C SER A 346 -20.49 -31.35 3.03
N LEU A 347 -20.97 -30.14 3.34
CA LEU A 347 -22.12 -29.87 4.22
C LEU A 347 -23.06 -28.85 3.55
#